data_AF-A0A9P7KNC3-F1
#
_entry.id   AF-A0A9P7KNC3-F1
#
_cell.length_a   1.000
_cell.length_b   1.000
_cell.length_c   1.000
_cell.angle_alpha   90.00
_cell.angle_beta   90.00
_cell.angle_gamma   90.00
#
_symmetry.space_group_name_H-M   'P 1'
#
loop_
_entity.id
_entity.type
_entity.pdbx_description
1 polymer ?
#
loop_
_entity_poly.entity_id
_entity_poly.type
_entity_poly.pdbx_seq_one_letter_code
_entity_poly.pdbx_strand_id
1 'polypeptide(L)'
;MATSRPEPKSYDILFVDQSQGVSTLIPDDIDGSEVLLNESASTRVVRIQDFVIKHGKLVAAIEAHNVLYVANSTAVPIPKVYAIYQRYDEQMREIVTYIVIQYVQGKILLSLWSNLDQDRKLSIAHTLRTYIDQLRQLQHSGYFGNIDGGPPLGDLFLDTPLAKDINSSFETVE
;
A
#
# COMPACT_ATOMS: atom_id res chain seq x y z
N MET A 1 -12.89 14.45 36.80
CA MET A 1 -11.48 14.43 36.33
C MET A 1 -11.53 14.33 34.82
N ALA A 2 -11.18 15.40 34.10
CA ALA A 2 -11.09 15.36 32.65
C ALA A 2 -9.79 14.63 32.29
N THR A 3 -9.88 13.48 31.63
CA THR A 3 -8.73 12.81 31.06
C THR A 3 -8.20 13.67 29.91
N SER A 4 -7.06 14.30 30.12
CA SER A 4 -6.33 15.00 29.06
C SER A 4 -6.03 14.02 27.92
N ARG A 5 -6.26 14.46 26.67
CA ARG A 5 -5.80 13.73 25.49
C ARG A 5 -4.29 13.51 25.65
N PRO A 6 -3.77 12.28 25.51
CA PRO A 6 -2.32 12.05 25.54
C PRO A 6 -1.66 12.94 24.49
N GLU A 7 -0.44 13.42 24.77
CA GLU A 7 0.30 14.22 23.79
C GLU A 7 0.46 13.45 22.48
N PRO A 8 0.33 14.11 21.32
CA PRO A 8 0.47 13.45 20.03
C PRO A 8 1.82 12.77 19.95
N LYS A 9 1.85 11.54 19.44
CA LYS A 9 3.13 10.85 19.24
C LYS A 9 3.89 11.54 18.11
N SER A 10 5.21 11.62 18.21
CA SER A 10 6.04 12.10 17.10
C SER A 10 6.10 11.04 16.00
N TYR A 11 5.96 11.47 14.73
CA TYR A 11 6.03 10.61 13.55
C TYR A 11 7.01 11.19 12.54
N ASP A 12 7.79 10.31 11.90
CA ASP A 12 8.49 10.64 10.67
C ASP A 12 7.47 10.66 9.53
N ILE A 13 7.38 11.81 8.86
CA ILE A 13 6.44 12.03 7.76
C ILE A 13 7.18 11.77 6.45
N LEU A 14 6.90 10.64 5.81
CA LEU A 14 7.53 10.28 4.53
C LEU A 14 6.78 10.89 3.34
N PHE A 15 5.46 11.02 3.45
CA PHE A 15 4.62 11.59 2.41
C PHE A 15 3.31 12.13 3.01
N VAL A 16 2.83 13.28 2.51
CA VAL A 16 1.47 13.77 2.72
C VAL A 16 1.00 14.48 1.45
N ASP A 17 -0.18 14.11 0.95
CA ASP A 17 -0.82 14.82 -0.15
C ASP A 17 -1.40 16.15 0.34
N GLN A 18 -0.74 17.26 -0.03
CA GLN A 18 -1.14 18.61 0.37
C GLN A 18 -2.40 19.12 -0.34
N SER A 19 -2.88 18.44 -1.39
CA SER A 19 -4.08 18.86 -2.13
C SER A 19 -5.39 18.67 -1.35
N GLN A 20 -5.36 17.97 -0.22
CA GLN A 20 -6.57 17.61 0.54
C GLN A 20 -7.01 18.61 1.61
N GLY A 21 -6.28 19.70 1.85
CA GLY A 21 -6.72 20.75 2.78
C GLY A 21 -7.00 20.26 4.22
N VAL A 22 -5.99 20.34 5.08
CA VAL A 22 -6.11 20.46 6.55
C VAL A 22 -6.64 19.23 7.35
N SER A 23 -7.11 18.13 6.75
CA SER A 23 -7.49 16.94 7.56
C SER A 23 -7.11 15.61 6.93
N THR A 24 -5.82 15.38 6.72
CA THR A 24 -5.31 14.02 6.49
C THR A 24 -5.28 13.29 7.83
N LEU A 25 -5.92 12.12 7.91
CA LEU A 25 -5.89 11.30 9.11
C LEU A 25 -4.45 11.03 9.54
N ILE A 26 -4.19 11.17 10.83
CA ILE A 26 -2.94 10.78 11.45
C ILE A 26 -3.12 9.46 12.20
N PRO A 27 -2.03 8.73 12.49
CA PRO A 27 -2.16 7.47 13.20
C PRO A 27 -2.80 7.57 14.59
N ASP A 28 -2.73 8.75 15.23
CA ASP A 28 -3.37 9.01 16.53
C ASP A 28 -4.91 9.12 16.44
N ASP A 29 -5.49 9.15 15.23
CA ASP A 29 -6.94 9.11 15.03
C ASP A 29 -7.51 7.68 15.14
N ILE A 30 -6.66 6.66 15.28
CA ILE A 30 -7.08 5.29 15.62
C ILE A 30 -7.39 5.25 17.11
N ASP A 31 -8.67 5.31 17.47
CA ASP A 31 -9.15 5.45 18.85
C ASP A 31 -9.98 4.26 19.37
N GLY A 32 -10.16 3.22 18.55
CA GLY A 32 -10.96 2.03 18.84
C GLY A 32 -12.38 2.06 18.26
N SER A 33 -12.80 3.17 17.64
CA SER A 33 -14.10 3.30 16.95
C SER A 33 -14.08 2.87 15.48
N GLU A 34 -12.89 2.54 14.96
CA GLU A 34 -12.68 2.17 13.57
C GLU A 34 -13.25 0.79 13.19
N VAL A 35 -13.56 0.60 11.89
CA VAL A 35 -13.98 -0.70 11.37
C VAL A 35 -12.74 -1.51 11.03
N LEU A 36 -12.52 -2.62 11.74
CA LEU A 36 -11.44 -3.56 11.45
C LEU A 36 -11.74 -4.29 10.13
N LEU A 37 -10.87 -4.10 9.13
CA LEU A 37 -10.97 -4.78 7.83
C LEU A 37 -10.14 -6.06 7.79
N ASN A 38 -8.96 -6.04 8.42
CA ASN A 38 -8.06 -7.20 8.50
C ASN A 38 -7.07 -7.04 9.68
N GLU A 39 -6.66 -8.15 10.28
CA GLU A 39 -5.66 -8.19 11.34
C GLU A 39 -4.82 -9.46 11.25
N SER A 40 -3.51 -9.28 11.32
CA SER A 40 -2.52 -10.34 11.49
C SER A 40 -1.54 -9.94 12.60
N ALA A 41 -0.63 -10.85 12.97
CA ALA A 41 0.38 -10.60 14.01
C ALA A 41 1.30 -9.38 13.72
N SER A 42 1.37 -8.92 12.47
CA SER A 42 2.31 -7.88 12.04
C SER A 42 1.68 -6.75 11.22
N THR A 43 0.38 -6.84 10.94
CA THR A 43 -0.32 -5.89 10.08
C THR A 43 -1.77 -5.76 10.51
N ARG A 44 -2.23 -4.53 10.65
CA ARG A 44 -3.62 -4.19 10.93
C ARG A 44 -4.11 -3.22 9.87
N VAL A 45 -5.35 -3.45 9.41
CA VAL A 45 -6.00 -2.63 8.39
C VAL A 45 -7.33 -2.18 8.94
N VAL A 46 -7.48 -0.88 9.13
CA VAL A 46 -8.68 -0.28 9.70
C VAL A 46 -9.27 0.76 8.78
N ARG A 47 -10.59 0.92 8.83
CA ARG A 47 -11.32 1.95 8.09
C ARG A 47 -11.85 3.00 9.06
N ILE A 48 -11.59 4.26 8.71
CA ILE A 48 -12.14 5.44 9.38
C ILE A 48 -12.79 6.29 8.29
N GLN A 49 -14.13 6.40 8.31
CA GLN A 49 -14.91 7.10 7.28
C GLN A 49 -14.56 6.61 5.85
N ASP A 50 -13.99 7.48 5.01
CA ASP A 50 -13.61 7.21 3.62
C ASP A 50 -12.11 6.88 3.45
N PHE A 51 -11.43 6.61 4.57
CA PHE A 51 -10.02 6.29 4.61
C PHE A 51 -9.78 4.89 5.15
N VAL A 52 -8.67 4.30 4.71
CA VAL A 52 -8.09 3.08 5.27
C VAL A 52 -6.70 3.42 5.79
N ILE A 53 -6.41 2.98 7.02
CA ILE A 53 -5.07 2.99 7.58
C ILE A 53 -4.56 1.55 7.63
N LYS A 54 -3.56 1.24 6.81
CA LYS A 54 -2.79 0.00 6.89
C LYS A 54 -1.54 0.28 7.71
N HIS A 55 -1.33 -0.46 8.80
CA HIS A 55 -0.19 -0.22 9.66
C HIS A 55 0.37 -1.49 10.29
N GLY A 56 1.64 -1.45 10.68
CA GLY A 56 2.32 -2.56 11.34
C GLY A 56 3.80 -2.64 11.02
N LYS A 57 4.50 -3.55 11.71
CA LYS A 57 5.96 -3.72 11.57
C LYS A 57 6.40 -4.33 10.24
N LEU A 58 5.52 -5.06 9.56
CA LEU A 58 5.77 -5.61 8.21
C LEU A 58 5.08 -4.81 7.11
N VAL A 59 4.54 -3.63 7.42
CA VAL A 59 4.04 -2.70 6.41
C VAL A 59 5.21 -1.86 5.93
N ALA A 60 5.51 -1.94 4.63
CA ALA A 60 6.62 -1.23 4.01
C ALA A 60 6.11 0.01 3.25
N ALA A 61 6.76 1.16 3.45
CA ALA A 61 6.40 2.42 2.80
C ALA A 61 6.37 2.32 1.25
N ILE A 62 7.21 1.45 0.70
CA ILE A 62 7.26 1.11 -0.74
C ILE A 62 5.91 0.67 -1.33
N GLU A 63 5.00 0.12 -0.53
CA GLU A 63 3.64 -0.23 -0.99
C GLU A 63 2.90 1.03 -1.47
N ALA A 64 2.96 2.11 -0.69
CA ALA A 64 2.35 3.38 -1.03
C ALA A 64 3.12 4.11 -2.14
N HIS A 65 4.46 4.05 -2.16
CA HIS A 65 5.24 4.60 -3.26
C HIS A 65 4.93 3.91 -4.60
N ASN A 66 4.73 2.59 -4.61
CA ASN A 66 4.31 1.83 -5.79
C ASN A 66 2.92 2.28 -6.27
N VAL A 67 1.98 2.51 -5.34
CA VAL A 67 0.65 3.04 -5.69
C VAL A 67 0.79 4.43 -6.33
N LEU A 68 1.56 5.34 -5.72
CA LEU A 68 1.82 6.67 -6.29
C LEU A 68 2.43 6.59 -7.69
N TYR A 69 3.40 5.70 -7.90
CA TYR A 69 4.02 5.50 -9.21
C TYR A 69 3.00 5.01 -10.25
N VAL A 70 2.22 3.98 -9.94
CA VAL A 70 1.18 3.45 -10.85
C VAL A 70 0.12 4.51 -11.17
N ALA A 71 -0.28 5.33 -10.20
CA ALA A 71 -1.28 6.38 -10.39
C ALA A 71 -0.79 7.48 -11.33
N ASN A 72 0.51 7.79 -11.27
CA ASN A 72 1.12 8.82 -12.11
C ASN A 72 1.44 8.31 -13.53
N SER A 73 1.55 7.00 -13.72
CA SER A 73 2.02 6.40 -14.97
C SER A 73 0.96 5.62 -15.76
N THR A 74 -0.22 5.38 -15.18
CA THR A 74 -1.27 4.59 -15.84
C THR A 74 -2.66 5.16 -15.59
N ALA A 75 -3.65 4.66 -16.33
CA ALA A 75 -5.07 4.90 -16.05
C ALA A 75 -5.72 3.76 -15.24
N VAL A 76 -4.92 2.88 -14.63
CA VAL A 76 -5.44 1.79 -13.79
C VAL A 76 -6.11 2.40 -12.56
N PRO A 77 -7.37 2.04 -12.25
CA PRO A 77 -8.03 2.54 -11.06
C PRO A 77 -7.39 1.93 -9.82
N ILE A 78 -6.71 2.75 -9.04
CA ILE A 78 -6.09 2.38 -7.79
C ILE A 78 -6.47 3.37 -6.67
N PRO A 79 -6.40 2.98 -5.40
CA PRO A 79 -6.69 3.87 -4.29
C PRO A 79 -5.74 5.06 -4.27
N LYS A 80 -6.25 6.24 -3.93
CA LYS A 80 -5.42 7.41 -3.66
C LYS A 80 -4.60 7.21 -2.38
N VAL A 81 -3.32 7.56 -2.40
CA VAL A 81 -2.48 7.65 -1.20
C VAL A 81 -2.57 9.07 -0.63
N TYR A 82 -2.84 9.18 0.67
CA TYR A 82 -2.95 10.45 1.36
C TYR A 82 -1.75 10.75 2.25
N ALA A 83 -1.21 9.74 2.92
CA ALA A 83 -0.03 9.92 3.76
C ALA A 83 0.72 8.62 4.04
N ILE A 84 2.00 8.76 4.38
CA ILE A 84 2.88 7.72 4.86
C ILE A 84 3.59 8.26 6.11
N TYR A 85 3.39 7.59 7.23
CA TYR A 85 4.04 7.90 8.51
C TYR A 85 4.86 6.72 9.00
N GLN A 86 5.93 7.01 9.74
CA GLN A 86 6.68 6.02 10.48
C GLN A 86 6.91 6.46 11.93
N ARG A 87 7.01 5.48 12.82
CA ARG A 87 7.40 5.72 14.22
C ARG A 87 8.11 4.50 14.76
N TYR A 88 9.11 4.71 15.59
CA TYR A 88 9.66 3.65 16.43
C TYR A 88 8.65 3.29 17.53
N ASP A 89 8.29 2.01 17.62
CA ASP A 89 7.44 1.50 18.70
C ASP A 89 8.31 0.88 19.78
N GLU A 90 8.39 1.54 20.93
CA GLU A 90 9.23 1.13 22.08
C GLU A 90 8.88 -0.28 22.61
N GLN A 91 7.61 -0.68 22.53
CA GLN A 91 7.20 -1.99 23.03
C GLN A 91 7.62 -3.11 22.09
N MET A 92 7.49 -2.88 20.78
CA MET A 92 7.89 -3.84 19.76
C MET A 92 9.38 -3.79 19.44
N ARG A 93 10.06 -2.70 19.79
CA ARG A 93 11.43 -2.35 19.40
C ARG A 93 11.66 -2.30 17.89
N GLU A 94 10.64 -1.90 17.15
CA GLU A 94 10.61 -1.92 15.69
C GLU A 94 10.03 -0.61 15.12
N ILE A 95 10.35 -0.31 13.87
CA ILE A 95 9.67 0.76 13.14
C ILE A 95 8.30 0.26 12.70
N VAL A 96 7.26 1.04 13.00
CA VAL A 96 5.90 0.82 12.54
C VAL A 96 5.57 1.83 11.46
N THR A 97 5.20 1.34 10.28
CA THR A 97 4.72 2.17 9.18
C THR A 97 3.20 2.27 9.22
N TYR A 98 2.67 3.43 8.86
CA TYR A 98 1.25 3.71 8.69
C TYR A 98 1.05 4.29 7.30
N ILE A 99 0.18 3.67 6.52
CA ILE A 99 -0.19 4.07 5.16
C ILE A 99 -1.66 4.47 5.17
N VAL A 100 -1.94 5.73 4.87
CA VAL A 100 -3.30 6.28 4.79
C VAL A 100 -3.70 6.35 3.33
N ILE A 101 -4.74 5.60 2.96
CA ILE A 101 -5.22 5.46 1.57
C ILE A 101 -6.73 5.62 1.48
N GLN A 102 -7.24 5.84 0.28
CA GLN A 102 -8.66 5.87 -0.04
C GLN A 102 -9.33 4.53 0.26
N TYR A 103 -10.45 4.58 0.96
CA TYR A 103 -11.38 3.46 1.01
C TYR A 103 -12.16 3.38 -0.31
N VAL A 104 -12.02 2.27 -1.02
CA VAL A 104 -12.78 2.00 -2.24
C VAL A 104 -14.02 1.17 -1.87
N GLN A 105 -15.19 1.81 -1.90
CA GLN A 105 -16.46 1.12 -1.65
C GLN A 105 -16.73 0.08 -2.74
N GLY A 106 -16.92 -1.17 -2.34
CA GLY A 106 -17.17 -2.25 -3.30
C GLY A 106 -17.33 -3.62 -2.64
N LYS A 107 -17.55 -4.63 -3.48
CA LYS A 107 -17.54 -6.04 -3.09
C LYS A 107 -16.33 -6.70 -3.74
N ILE A 108 -15.65 -7.59 -3.00
CA ILE A 108 -14.52 -8.33 -3.57
C ILE A 108 -15.01 -9.27 -4.68
N LEU A 109 -14.27 -9.34 -5.78
CA LEU A 109 -14.64 -10.13 -6.95
C LEU A 109 -14.88 -11.61 -6.60
N LEU A 110 -14.08 -12.17 -5.68
CA LEU A 110 -14.21 -13.55 -5.19
C LEU A 110 -15.63 -13.85 -4.66
N SER A 111 -16.23 -12.91 -3.93
CA SER A 111 -17.58 -13.07 -3.36
C SER A 111 -18.70 -13.05 -4.40
N LEU A 112 -18.43 -12.44 -5.56
CA LEU A 112 -19.40 -12.31 -6.64
C LEU A 112 -19.24 -13.39 -7.71
N TRP A 113 -18.03 -13.93 -7.87
CA TRP A 113 -17.61 -14.69 -9.05
C TRP A 113 -18.54 -15.87 -9.41
N SER A 114 -18.99 -16.63 -8.41
CA SER A 114 -19.88 -17.77 -8.63
C SER A 114 -21.27 -17.37 -9.15
N ASN A 115 -21.72 -16.15 -8.86
CA ASN A 115 -23.04 -15.64 -9.21
C ASN A 115 -23.04 -14.81 -10.52
N LEU A 116 -21.89 -14.63 -11.16
CA LEU A 116 -21.79 -13.92 -12.43
C LEU A 116 -22.07 -14.86 -13.60
N ASP A 117 -22.89 -14.38 -14.54
CA ASP A 117 -23.04 -15.00 -15.85
C ASP A 117 -21.74 -14.90 -16.68
N GLN A 118 -21.72 -15.63 -17.79
CA GLN A 118 -20.53 -15.74 -18.63
C GLN A 118 -20.13 -14.39 -19.25
N ASP A 119 -21.11 -13.58 -19.67
CA ASP A 119 -20.85 -12.30 -20.33
C ASP A 119 -20.21 -11.30 -19.36
N ARG A 120 -20.69 -11.24 -18.12
CA ARG A 120 -20.09 -10.42 -17.05
C ARG A 120 -18.67 -10.88 -16.70
N LYS A 121 -18.44 -12.19 -16.61
CA LYS A 121 -17.09 -12.73 -16.37
C LYS A 121 -16.13 -12.33 -17.49
N LEU A 122 -16.58 -12.44 -18.74
CA LEU A 122 -15.78 -12.06 -19.90
C LEU A 122 -15.47 -10.56 -19.91
N SER A 123 -16.47 -9.72 -19.63
CA SER A 123 -16.30 -8.28 -19.51
C SER A 123 -15.26 -7.91 -18.44
N ILE A 124 -15.35 -8.50 -17.24
CA ILE A 124 -14.38 -8.29 -16.16
C ILE A 124 -12.99 -8.77 -16.57
N ALA A 125 -12.87 -9.92 -17.22
CA ALA A 125 -11.59 -10.44 -17.69
C ALA A 125 -10.94 -9.51 -18.73
N HIS A 126 -11.72 -8.90 -19.63
CA HIS A 126 -11.23 -7.88 -20.56
C HIS A 126 -10.74 -6.63 -19.83
N THR A 127 -11.50 -6.12 -18.85
CA THR A 127 -11.08 -4.99 -18.04
C THR A 127 -9.77 -5.26 -17.29
N LEU A 128 -9.65 -6.42 -16.64
CA LEU A 128 -8.42 -6.81 -15.93
C LEU A 128 -7.24 -6.96 -16.89
N ARG A 129 -7.46 -7.52 -18.08
CA ARG A 129 -6.43 -7.58 -19.13
C ARG A 129 -5.93 -6.19 -19.49
N THR A 130 -6.83 -5.24 -19.75
CA THR A 130 -6.46 -3.86 -20.05
C THR A 130 -5.63 -3.21 -18.93
N TYR A 131 -5.94 -3.50 -17.67
CA TYR A 131 -5.14 -2.99 -16.54
C TYR A 131 -3.76 -3.64 -16.48
N ILE A 132 -3.67 -4.96 -16.62
CA ILE A 132 -2.38 -5.68 -16.63
C ILE A 132 -1.51 -5.23 -17.81
N ASP A 133 -2.11 -5.00 -18.98
CA ASP A 133 -1.37 -4.53 -20.16
C ASP A 133 -0.78 -3.14 -19.93
N GLN A 134 -1.49 -2.23 -19.26
CA GLN A 134 -0.93 -0.93 -18.85
C GLN A 134 0.20 -1.07 -17.83
N LEU A 135 0.04 -1.94 -16.82
CA LEU A 135 1.09 -2.17 -15.82
C LEU A 135 2.37 -2.75 -16.47
N ARG A 136 2.23 -3.58 -17.51
CA ARG A 136 3.38 -4.15 -18.25
C ARG A 136 4.10 -3.13 -19.13
N GLN A 137 3.46 -2.00 -19.44
CA GLN A 137 4.06 -0.91 -20.22
C GLN A 137 4.81 0.12 -19.35
N LEU A 138 4.76 -0.04 -18.02
CA LEU A 138 5.53 0.79 -17.09
C LEU A 138 7.01 0.70 -17.44
N GLN A 139 7.66 1.87 -17.47
CA GLN A 139 9.09 1.97 -17.77
C GLN A 139 9.88 1.35 -16.61
N HIS A 140 10.71 0.35 -16.90
CA HIS A 140 11.62 -0.23 -15.94
C HIS A 140 13.06 0.19 -16.27
N SER A 141 13.90 0.39 -15.26
CA SER A 141 15.31 0.78 -15.41
C SER A 141 16.22 -0.37 -15.84
N GLY A 142 15.65 -1.41 -16.48
CA GLY A 142 16.41 -2.58 -16.97
C GLY A 142 16.92 -3.54 -15.89
N TYR A 143 16.53 -3.36 -14.63
CA TYR A 143 16.91 -4.26 -13.52
C TYR A 143 15.67 -4.84 -12.82
N PHE A 144 15.84 -5.96 -12.12
CA PHE A 144 14.77 -6.64 -11.39
C PHE A 144 14.80 -6.26 -9.91
N GLY A 145 13.88 -5.38 -9.49
CA GLY A 145 13.81 -4.94 -8.10
C GLY A 145 12.65 -3.99 -7.81
N ASN A 146 12.75 -3.27 -6.70
CA ASN A 146 11.72 -2.31 -6.27
C ASN A 146 11.89 -0.94 -6.99
N ILE A 147 11.02 0.03 -6.73
CA ILE A 147 11.12 1.33 -7.41
C ILE A 147 12.26 2.23 -6.90
N ASP A 148 12.89 1.86 -5.78
CA ASP A 148 13.98 2.63 -5.15
C ASP A 148 15.38 2.12 -5.54
N GLY A 149 15.50 1.18 -6.49
CA GLY A 149 16.79 0.59 -6.87
C GLY A 149 17.21 -0.62 -6.02
N GLY A 150 16.38 -1.06 -5.08
CA GLY A 150 16.66 -2.18 -4.18
C GLY A 150 16.19 -3.54 -4.70
N PRO A 151 16.54 -4.64 -4.02
CA PRO A 151 16.13 -5.98 -4.44
C PRO A 151 14.60 -6.14 -4.39
N PRO A 152 14.07 -7.17 -5.08
CA PRO A 152 12.66 -7.53 -4.99
C PRO A 152 12.26 -7.76 -3.53
N LEU A 153 11.09 -7.24 -3.16
CA LEU A 153 10.58 -7.38 -1.81
C LEU A 153 9.73 -8.65 -1.72
N GLY A 154 10.17 -9.58 -0.89
CA GLY A 154 9.47 -10.82 -0.57
C GLY A 154 10.39 -11.75 0.21
N ASP A 155 9.82 -12.58 1.08
CA ASP A 155 10.58 -13.45 1.99
C ASP A 155 11.62 -14.29 1.24
N LEU A 156 11.29 -14.77 0.04
CA LEU A 156 12.19 -15.53 -0.82
C LEU A 156 13.46 -14.74 -1.23
N PHE A 157 13.35 -13.43 -1.43
CA PHE A 157 14.44 -12.58 -1.91
C PHE A 157 15.19 -11.87 -0.77
N LEU A 158 14.54 -11.62 0.36
CA LEU A 158 15.17 -10.95 1.49
C LEU A 158 16.15 -11.86 2.25
N ASP A 159 15.82 -13.14 2.36
CA ASP A 159 16.63 -14.14 3.08
C ASP A 159 17.67 -14.83 2.20
N THR A 160 17.67 -14.57 0.89
CA THR A 160 18.65 -15.12 -0.05
C THR A 160 19.88 -14.22 -0.11
N PRO A 161 21.07 -14.63 0.36
CA PRO A 161 22.24 -13.76 0.40
C PRO A 161 22.63 -13.18 -0.97
N LEU A 162 22.46 -13.97 -2.04
CA LEU A 162 22.77 -13.57 -3.41
C LEU A 162 21.77 -12.56 -4.00
N ALA A 163 20.54 -12.48 -3.48
CA ALA A 163 19.53 -11.57 -4.02
C ALA A 163 19.87 -10.09 -3.77
N LYS A 164 20.69 -9.80 -2.75
CA LYS A 164 21.23 -8.46 -2.48
C LYS A 164 22.21 -7.98 -3.55
N ASP A 165 22.81 -8.92 -4.28
CA ASP A 165 23.77 -8.65 -5.35
C ASP A 165 23.08 -8.58 -6.74
N ILE A 166 21.77 -8.85 -6.83
CA ILE A 166 20.97 -8.73 -8.05
C ILE A 166 20.47 -7.28 -8.17
N ASN A 167 21.37 -6.35 -8.42
CA ASN A 167 21.06 -4.92 -8.59
C ASN A 167 21.53 -4.33 -9.91
N SER A 168 22.17 -5.13 -10.77
CA SER A 168 22.63 -4.70 -12.09
C SER A 168 21.54 -4.85 -13.14
N SER A 169 21.53 -3.95 -14.14
CA SER A 169 20.72 -4.10 -15.33
C SER A 169 21.07 -5.38 -16.09
N PHE A 170 20.08 -6.05 -16.66
CA PHE A 170 20.28 -7.17 -17.57
C PHE A 170 20.00 -6.72 -19.00
N GLU A 171 20.75 -7.26 -19.95
CA GLU A 171 20.45 -7.03 -21.37
C GLU A 171 19.08 -7.63 -21.70
N THR A 172 18.15 -6.79 -22.17
CA THR A 172 16.93 -7.27 -22.82
C THR A 172 17.31 -7.66 -24.24
N VAL A 173 17.26 -8.95 -24.56
CA VAL A 173 17.37 -9.40 -25.94
C VAL A 173 16.11 -8.90 -26.68
N GLU A 174 16.30 -8.05 -27.69
CA GLU A 174 15.23 -7.54 -28.57
C GLU A 174 14.52 -8.66 -29.35
#